data_AF-A0A8J6U494-F1
#
_entry.id   AF-A0A8J6U494-F1
#
_cell.length_a   1.000
_cell.length_b   1.000
_cell.length_c   1.000
_cell.angle_alpha   90.00
_cell.angle_beta   90.00
_cell.angle_gamma   90.00
#
_symmetry.space_group_name_H-M   'P 1'
#
loop_
_entity.id
_entity.type
_entity.pdbx_description
1 polymer ?
#
loop_
_entity_poly.entity_id
_entity_poly.type
_entity_poly.pdbx_seq_one_letter_code
_entity_poly.pdbx_strand_id
1 'polypeptide(L)'
;MADDNQPSARRIELLERAYVYVLEHGLAELSLRPLATAIGSSPRVLLYLFGSKDGLVRALLARARSDELALLERLGELSGHRPIGLEMAAEQVWSWLAMPEHKALLTLWVEGYGRSLQHPDGPWGGFASSTVNDWLDVLADTQSDDERGTQEGLHRRTTVLAVLRGAMLDLLATGDVARTTAAVRAALHGERAGQSLD
;
A
#
# COMPACT_ATOMS: atom_id res chain seq x y z
N MET A 1 20.26 15.84 34.04
CA MET A 1 19.91 15.01 32.87
C MET A 1 18.43 15.20 32.60
N ALA A 2 18.09 16.15 31.74
CA ALA A 2 16.72 16.37 31.29
C ALA A 2 16.52 15.61 29.98
N ASP A 3 15.36 14.98 29.85
CA ASP A 3 14.96 14.00 28.85
C ASP A 3 14.63 14.68 27.51
N ASP A 4 15.60 14.65 26.58
CA ASP A 4 15.49 15.26 25.25
C ASP A 4 15.03 14.24 24.18
N ASN A 5 14.50 13.07 24.59
CA ASN A 5 14.08 11.99 23.69
C ASN A 5 12.54 11.76 23.65
N GLN A 6 11.76 12.61 24.32
CA GLN A 6 10.31 12.43 24.49
C GLN A 6 9.42 12.78 23.28
N PRO A 7 9.68 13.82 22.47
CA PRO A 7 8.76 14.18 21.38
C PRO A 7 8.71 13.13 20.27
N SER A 8 9.85 12.51 19.93
CA SER A 8 9.95 11.47 18.89
C SER A 8 9.29 10.16 19.34
N ALA A 9 9.60 9.68 20.56
CA ALA A 9 9.02 8.47 21.11
C ALA A 9 7.50 8.60 21.28
N ARG A 10 7.02 9.72 21.81
CA ARG A 10 5.59 9.99 21.98
C ARG A 10 4.88 10.15 20.64
N ARG A 11 5.52 10.76 19.64
CA ARG A 11 4.99 10.87 18.27
C ARG A 11 4.81 9.50 17.64
N ILE A 12 5.80 8.61 17.76
CA ILE A 12 5.72 7.23 17.24
C ILE A 12 4.60 6.47 17.95
N GLU A 13 4.57 6.48 19.28
CA GLU A 13 3.53 5.81 20.07
C GLU A 13 2.11 6.25 19.66
N LEU A 14 1.88 7.56 19.54
CA LEU A 14 0.57 8.08 19.15
C LEU A 14 0.25 7.84 17.68
N LEU A 15 1.25 7.77 16.81
CA LEU A 15 1.05 7.40 15.41
C LEU A 15 0.57 5.95 15.30
N GLU A 16 1.21 5.00 16.01
CA GLU A 16 0.81 3.59 15.97
C GLU A 16 -0.62 3.40 16.52
N ARG A 17 -0.97 4.06 17.63
CA ARG A 17 -2.34 3.98 18.17
C ARG A 17 -3.36 4.61 17.22
N ALA A 18 -3.02 5.74 16.62
CA ALA A 18 -3.90 6.40 15.67
C ALA A 18 -4.07 5.56 14.39
N TYR A 19 -3.03 4.85 13.98
CA TYR A 19 -3.08 3.93 12.85
C TYR A 19 -4.03 2.76 13.10
N VAL A 20 -3.93 2.10 14.27
CA VAL A 20 -4.87 1.05 14.67
C VAL A 20 -6.32 1.58 14.69
N TYR A 21 -6.53 2.75 15.27
CA TYR A 21 -7.86 3.38 15.28
C TYR A 21 -8.42 3.60 13.87
N VAL A 22 -7.58 4.07 12.95
CA VAL A 22 -7.98 4.37 11.57
C VAL A 22 -8.24 3.11 10.75
N LEU A 23 -7.53 2.00 11.00
CA LEU A 23 -7.84 0.72 10.34
C LEU A 23 -9.26 0.24 10.68
N GLU A 24 -9.75 0.55 11.88
CA GLU A 24 -11.09 0.17 12.31
C GLU A 24 -12.18 1.15 11.86
N HIS A 25 -11.88 2.46 11.82
CA HIS A 25 -12.88 3.51 11.65
C HIS A 25 -12.81 4.25 10.30
N GLY A 26 -11.76 4.05 9.50
CA GLY A 26 -11.48 4.78 8.27
C GLY A 26 -10.89 6.17 8.49
N LEU A 27 -10.37 6.80 7.42
CA LEU A 27 -9.82 8.15 7.47
C LEU A 27 -10.87 9.24 7.22
N ALA A 28 -11.97 8.88 6.55
CA ALA A 28 -13.00 9.83 6.14
C ALA A 28 -13.66 10.53 7.33
N GLU A 29 -13.96 9.75 8.36
CA GLU A 29 -14.61 10.19 9.58
C GLU A 29 -13.60 10.66 10.65
N LEU A 30 -12.30 10.75 10.28
CA LEU A 30 -11.26 11.09 11.24
C LEU A 30 -11.50 12.49 11.79
N SER A 31 -11.79 12.54 13.08
CA SER A 31 -11.93 13.77 13.85
C SER A 31 -10.97 13.72 15.04
N LEU A 32 -10.26 14.83 15.29
CA LEU A 32 -9.18 14.86 16.28
C LEU A 32 -9.67 14.59 17.70
N ARG A 33 -10.92 14.94 18.02
CA ARG A 33 -11.50 14.76 19.36
C ARG A 33 -11.75 13.27 19.67
N PRO A 34 -12.61 12.55 18.92
CA PRO A 34 -12.78 11.11 19.08
C PRO A 34 -11.47 10.32 19.02
N LEU A 35 -10.61 10.61 18.04
CA LEU A 35 -9.31 9.96 17.93
C LEU A 35 -8.47 10.16 19.20
N ALA A 36 -8.29 11.41 19.64
CA ALA A 36 -7.48 11.71 20.80
C ALA A 36 -7.99 11.01 22.06
N THR A 37 -9.31 10.98 22.26
CA THR A 37 -9.93 10.25 23.36
C THR A 37 -9.63 8.75 23.27
N ALA A 38 -9.80 8.14 22.09
CA ALA A 38 -9.58 6.71 21.88
C ALA A 38 -8.14 6.27 22.15
N ILE A 39 -7.15 7.10 21.79
CA ILE A 39 -5.72 6.76 21.93
C ILE A 39 -5.07 7.27 23.22
N GLY A 40 -5.87 7.84 24.14
CA GLY A 40 -5.39 8.37 25.42
C GLY A 40 -4.51 9.62 25.28
N SER A 41 -4.94 10.58 24.47
CA SER A 41 -4.25 11.84 24.18
C SER A 41 -5.22 13.02 24.17
N SER A 42 -4.78 14.18 23.67
CA SER A 42 -5.64 15.36 23.43
C SER A 42 -5.46 15.89 22.00
N PRO A 43 -6.47 16.57 21.43
CA PRO A 43 -6.33 17.21 20.12
C PRO A 43 -5.14 18.17 20.05
N ARG A 44 -4.86 18.89 21.15
CA ARG A 44 -3.72 19.81 21.24
C ARG A 44 -2.38 19.08 21.12
N VAL A 45 -2.23 17.93 21.77
CA VAL A 45 -1.01 17.11 21.70
C VAL A 45 -0.82 16.57 20.28
N LEU A 46 -1.89 16.10 19.63
CA LEU A 46 -1.80 15.63 18.25
C LEU A 46 -1.39 16.75 17.29
N LEU A 47 -2.01 17.92 17.40
CA LEU A 47 -1.62 19.08 16.58
C LEU A 47 -0.18 19.53 16.86
N TYR A 48 0.27 19.46 18.11
CA TYR A 48 1.67 19.76 18.46
C TYR A 48 2.65 18.78 17.80
N LEU A 49 2.38 17.47 17.85
CA LEU A 49 3.30 16.43 17.33
C LEU A 49 3.28 16.28 15.80
N PHE A 50 2.14 16.56 15.17
CA PHE A 50 1.93 16.37 13.74
C PHE A 50 1.79 17.69 12.97
N GLY A 51 1.85 18.83 13.65
CA GLY A 51 1.72 20.18 13.09
C GLY A 51 0.29 20.57 12.73
N SER A 52 -0.47 19.67 12.12
CA SER A 52 -1.86 19.88 11.73
C SER A 52 -2.62 18.56 11.63
N LYS A 53 -3.95 18.64 11.44
CA LYS A 53 -4.75 17.46 11.07
C LYS A 53 -4.22 16.84 9.79
N ASP A 54 -3.86 17.66 8.81
CA ASP A 54 -3.31 17.21 7.54
C ASP A 54 -1.95 16.53 7.71
N GLY A 55 -1.09 17.06 8.58
CA GLY A 55 0.18 16.43 8.91
C GLY A 55 0.01 15.07 9.59
N LEU A 56 -1.02 14.91 10.43
CA LEU A 56 -1.39 13.61 11.00
C LEU A 56 -1.87 12.64 9.90
N VAL A 57 -2.74 13.08 8.99
CA VAL A 57 -3.21 12.26 7.87
C VAL A 57 -2.03 11.81 7.00
N ARG A 58 -1.10 12.71 6.64
CA ARG A 58 0.11 12.35 5.90
C ARG A 58 0.96 11.32 6.64
N ALA A 59 1.12 11.47 7.96
CA ALA A 59 1.87 10.51 8.77
C ALA A 59 1.21 9.13 8.80
N LEU A 60 -0.12 9.07 8.92
CA LEU A 60 -0.89 7.83 8.89
C LEU A 60 -0.79 7.12 7.54
N LEU A 61 -0.85 7.88 6.44
CA LEU A 61 -0.69 7.33 5.09
C LEU A 61 0.72 6.77 4.86
N ALA A 62 1.75 7.49 5.30
CA ALA A 62 3.12 7.01 5.23
C ALA A 62 3.30 5.73 6.06
N ARG A 63 2.66 5.64 7.23
CA ARG A 63 2.68 4.45 8.08
C ARG A 63 1.96 3.25 7.44
N ALA A 64 0.79 3.48 6.82
CA ALA A 64 0.06 2.45 6.08
C ALA A 64 0.90 1.91 4.90
N ARG A 65 1.54 2.81 4.16
CA ARG A 65 2.48 2.45 3.08
C ARG A 65 3.66 1.62 3.58
N SER A 66 4.16 1.89 4.79
CA SER A 66 5.24 1.10 5.38
C SER A 66 4.87 -0.37 5.55
N ASP A 67 3.60 -0.71 5.85
CA ASP A 67 3.17 -2.12 5.93
C ASP A 67 3.16 -2.79 4.56
N GLU A 68 2.74 -2.05 3.52
CA GLU A 68 2.79 -2.53 2.12
C GLU A 68 4.23 -2.75 1.65
N LEU A 69 5.14 -1.82 1.95
CA LEU A 69 6.55 -1.92 1.55
C LEU A 69 7.30 -3.01 2.33
N ALA A 70 7.00 -3.21 3.61
CA ALA A 70 7.62 -4.26 4.42
C ALA A 70 7.31 -5.67 3.90
N LEU A 71 6.16 -5.88 3.25
CA LEU A 71 5.89 -7.12 2.52
C LEU A 71 6.90 -7.31 1.39
N LEU A 72 7.11 -6.27 0.60
CA LEU A 72 7.95 -6.31 -0.59
C LEU A 72 9.41 -6.54 -0.23
N GLU A 73 9.90 -5.90 0.83
CA GLU A 73 11.21 -6.16 1.41
C GLU A 73 11.37 -7.64 1.81
N ARG A 74 10.39 -8.21 2.52
CA ARG A 74 10.42 -9.64 2.89
C ARG A 74 10.46 -10.57 1.68
N LEU A 75 9.74 -10.24 0.61
CA LEU A 75 9.79 -11.02 -0.63
C LEU A 75 11.18 -10.96 -1.27
N GLY A 76 11.85 -9.81 -1.23
CA GLY A 76 13.23 -9.63 -1.68
C GLY A 76 14.26 -10.35 -0.80
N GLU A 77 14.06 -10.35 0.52
CA GLU A 77 14.92 -11.08 1.46
C GLU A 77 14.85 -12.60 1.23
N LEU A 78 13.65 -13.15 1.06
CA LEU A 78 13.42 -14.58 0.83
C LEU A 78 14.04 -15.07 -0.50
N SER A 79 14.19 -14.20 -1.49
CA SER A 79 14.85 -14.53 -2.76
C SER A 79 16.38 -14.43 -2.71
N GLY A 80 16.94 -13.98 -1.59
CA GLY A 80 18.35 -13.61 -1.50
C GLY A 80 18.70 -12.44 -2.41
N HIS A 81 17.76 -11.51 -2.60
CA HIS A 81 17.87 -10.34 -3.50
C HIS A 81 18.16 -10.69 -4.96
N ARG A 82 17.82 -11.92 -5.38
CA ARG A 82 17.87 -12.30 -6.79
C ARG A 82 16.53 -12.03 -7.46
N PRO A 83 16.52 -11.61 -8.74
CA PRO A 83 15.29 -11.50 -9.51
C PRO A 83 14.53 -12.83 -9.51
N ILE A 84 13.34 -12.83 -8.92
CA ILE A 84 12.44 -14.01 -8.89
C ILE A 84 11.49 -14.06 -10.10
N GLY A 85 11.51 -13.01 -10.94
CA GLY A 85 10.56 -12.84 -12.03
C GLY A 85 9.26 -12.18 -11.56
N LEU A 86 8.67 -11.40 -12.46
CA LEU A 86 7.45 -10.63 -12.20
C LEU A 86 6.26 -11.53 -11.82
N GLU A 87 6.11 -12.67 -12.48
CA GLU A 87 5.00 -13.59 -12.25
C GLU A 87 5.01 -14.14 -10.83
N MET A 88 6.16 -14.68 -10.38
CA MET A 88 6.30 -15.21 -9.02
C MET A 88 6.17 -14.12 -7.96
N ALA A 89 6.69 -12.92 -8.23
CA ALA A 89 6.52 -11.78 -7.34
C ALA A 89 5.04 -11.40 -7.22
N ALA A 90 4.35 -11.29 -8.35
CA ALA A 90 2.93 -10.91 -8.40
C ALA A 90 2.02 -11.95 -7.74
N GLU A 91 2.31 -13.25 -7.86
CA GLU A 91 1.56 -14.29 -7.15
C GLU A 91 1.71 -14.20 -5.63
N GLN A 92 2.91 -13.89 -5.15
CA GLN A 92 3.16 -13.72 -3.72
C GLN A 92 2.48 -12.45 -3.18
N VAL A 93 2.59 -11.35 -3.93
CA VAL A 93 1.89 -10.10 -3.62
C VAL A 93 0.38 -10.33 -3.60
N TRP A 94 -0.18 -11.01 -4.60
CA TRP A 94 -1.60 -11.34 -4.62
C TRP A 94 -2.03 -12.20 -3.44
N SER A 95 -1.24 -13.21 -3.09
CA SER A 95 -1.53 -14.09 -1.94
C SER A 95 -1.63 -13.29 -0.64
N TRP A 96 -0.83 -12.24 -0.49
CA TRP A 96 -0.95 -11.30 0.61
C TRP A 96 -2.18 -10.39 0.46
N LEU A 97 -2.37 -9.74 -0.69
CA LEU A 97 -3.54 -8.86 -0.92
C LEU A 97 -4.88 -9.56 -0.69
N ALA A 98 -4.95 -10.87 -0.96
CA ALA A 98 -6.14 -11.69 -0.80
C ALA A 98 -6.44 -12.13 0.64
N MET A 99 -5.51 -11.91 1.58
CA MET A 99 -5.70 -12.28 2.98
C MET A 99 -6.75 -11.36 3.66
N PRO A 100 -7.76 -11.93 4.36
CA PRO A 100 -8.79 -11.14 5.04
C PRO A 100 -8.23 -10.12 6.04
N GLU A 101 -7.10 -10.45 6.67
CA GLU A 101 -6.44 -9.60 7.66
C GLU A 101 -5.97 -8.25 7.08
N HIS A 102 -5.76 -8.18 5.77
CA HIS A 102 -5.29 -6.96 5.09
C HIS A 102 -6.43 -6.11 4.54
N LYS A 103 -7.69 -6.56 4.62
CA LYS A 103 -8.85 -5.84 4.10
C LYS A 103 -8.96 -4.40 4.62
N ALA A 104 -8.77 -4.20 5.93
CA ALA A 104 -8.85 -2.88 6.56
C ALA A 104 -7.79 -1.91 6.01
N LEU A 105 -6.55 -2.38 5.92
CA LEU A 105 -5.42 -1.64 5.36
C LEU A 105 -5.67 -1.28 3.89
N LEU A 106 -6.07 -2.23 3.08
CA LEU A 106 -6.30 -2.01 1.65
C LEU A 106 -7.52 -1.11 1.40
N THR A 107 -8.54 -1.16 2.25
CA THR A 107 -9.67 -0.21 2.19
C THR A 107 -9.21 1.22 2.47
N LEU A 108 -8.34 1.40 3.48
CA LEU A 108 -7.72 2.68 3.80
C LEU A 108 -6.90 3.22 2.61
N TRP A 109 -6.15 2.32 1.97
CA TRP A 109 -5.37 2.63 0.78
C TRP A 109 -6.27 3.14 -0.35
N VAL A 110 -7.38 2.46 -0.65
CA VAL A 110 -8.33 2.85 -1.71
C VAL A 110 -8.91 4.23 -1.42
N GLU A 111 -9.29 4.47 -0.16
CA GLU A 111 -9.78 5.78 0.27
C GLU A 111 -8.73 6.87 -0.02
N GLY A 112 -7.48 6.61 0.34
CA GLY A 112 -6.40 7.57 0.14
C GLY A 112 -6.01 7.81 -1.29
N TYR A 113 -6.02 6.76 -2.09
CA TYR A 113 -5.81 6.85 -3.53
C TYR A 113 -6.88 7.75 -4.15
N GLY A 114 -8.16 7.47 -3.91
CA GLY A 114 -9.27 8.27 -4.43
C GLY A 114 -9.22 9.75 -3.99
N ARG A 115 -8.96 10.01 -2.70
CA ARG A 115 -8.86 11.38 -2.17
C ARG A 115 -7.69 12.15 -2.77
N SER A 116 -6.55 11.49 -3.01
CA SER A 116 -5.40 12.15 -3.62
C SER A 116 -5.65 12.59 -5.06
N LEU A 117 -6.51 11.87 -5.79
CA LEU A 117 -6.92 12.25 -7.13
C LEU A 117 -7.91 13.42 -7.13
N GLN A 118 -8.82 13.46 -6.15
CA GLN A 118 -9.82 14.53 -6.01
C GLN A 118 -9.23 15.83 -5.45
N HIS A 119 -8.24 15.71 -4.57
CA HIS A 119 -7.64 16.82 -3.84
C HIS A 119 -6.10 16.79 -3.93
N PRO A 120 -5.53 17.07 -5.12
CA PRO A 120 -4.10 16.94 -5.37
C PRO A 120 -3.23 17.87 -4.51
N ASP A 121 -3.77 19.01 -4.07
CA ASP A 121 -3.08 19.96 -3.18
C ASP A 121 -3.38 19.73 -1.69
N GLY A 122 -4.21 18.72 -1.37
CA GLY A 122 -4.69 18.44 -0.03
C GLY A 122 -3.74 17.59 0.83
N PRO A 123 -4.19 17.15 2.01
CA PRO A 123 -3.46 16.21 2.88
C PRO A 123 -3.04 14.92 2.17
N TRP A 124 -3.77 14.54 1.13
CA TRP A 124 -3.57 13.31 0.35
C TRP A 124 -2.73 13.53 -0.91
N GLY A 125 -2.35 14.78 -1.19
CA GLY A 125 -1.62 15.16 -2.39
C GLY A 125 -0.39 14.28 -2.65
N GLY A 126 -0.28 13.77 -3.87
CA GLY A 126 0.83 12.89 -4.28
C GLY A 126 0.75 11.44 -3.78
N PHE A 127 -0.25 11.06 -2.98
CA PHE A 127 -0.35 9.68 -2.49
C PHE A 127 -0.55 8.67 -3.63
N ALA A 128 -1.48 8.90 -4.57
CA ALA A 128 -1.66 8.00 -5.71
C ALA A 128 -0.41 7.89 -6.58
N SER A 129 0.18 9.02 -7.00
CA SER A 129 1.34 9.02 -7.91
C SER A 129 2.57 8.41 -7.26
N SER A 130 2.88 8.76 -6.00
CA SER A 130 3.97 8.13 -5.27
C SER A 130 3.75 6.63 -5.17
N THR A 131 2.54 6.17 -4.85
CA THR A 131 2.26 4.73 -4.71
C THR A 131 2.44 3.99 -6.03
N VAL A 132 2.10 4.61 -7.17
CA VAL A 132 2.42 4.02 -8.48
C VAL A 132 3.93 3.85 -8.63
N ASN A 133 4.71 4.90 -8.36
CA ASN A 133 6.16 4.89 -8.56
C ASN A 133 6.87 3.85 -7.69
N ASP A 134 6.64 3.82 -6.37
CA ASP A 134 7.31 2.85 -5.49
C ASP A 134 6.99 1.41 -5.88
N TRP A 135 5.74 1.12 -6.28
CA TRP A 135 5.37 -0.22 -6.72
C TRP A 135 6.03 -0.59 -8.05
N LEU A 136 6.20 0.37 -8.97
CA LEU A 136 6.95 0.12 -10.19
C LEU A 136 8.43 -0.12 -9.91
N ASP A 137 9.02 0.60 -8.95
CA ASP A 137 10.41 0.40 -8.55
C ASP A 137 10.61 -0.98 -7.91
N VAL A 138 9.73 -1.37 -6.99
CA VAL A 138 9.77 -2.70 -6.39
C VAL A 138 9.60 -3.81 -7.43
N LEU A 139 8.63 -3.69 -8.34
CA LEU A 139 8.44 -4.69 -9.38
C LEU A 139 9.64 -4.73 -10.34
N ALA A 140 10.30 -3.59 -10.59
CA ALA A 140 11.53 -3.53 -11.36
C ALA A 140 12.66 -4.34 -10.70
N ASP A 141 12.74 -4.36 -9.37
CA ASP A 141 13.73 -5.16 -8.63
C ASP A 141 13.55 -6.68 -8.78
N THR A 142 12.35 -7.12 -9.17
CA THR A 142 12.06 -8.53 -9.45
C THR A 142 12.42 -8.97 -10.86
N GLN A 143 12.70 -8.01 -11.76
CA GLN A 143 13.12 -8.24 -13.14
C GLN A 143 14.63 -8.45 -13.24
N SER A 144 15.07 -9.20 -14.26
CA SER A 144 16.49 -9.31 -14.60
C SER A 144 17.04 -7.95 -15.04
N ASP A 145 18.35 -7.74 -14.88
CA ASP A 145 19.00 -6.49 -15.29
C ASP A 145 18.83 -6.19 -16.79
N ASP A 146 18.87 -7.25 -17.62
CA ASP A 146 18.67 -7.17 -19.07
C ASP A 146 17.27 -6.67 -19.44
N GLU A 147 16.26 -6.99 -18.63
CA GLU A 147 14.86 -6.60 -18.88
C GLU A 147 14.50 -5.27 -18.23
N ARG A 148 14.95 -5.04 -17.00
CA ARG A 148 14.57 -3.93 -16.11
C ARG A 148 14.65 -2.55 -16.76
N GLY A 149 15.74 -2.32 -17.51
CA GLY A 149 16.05 -1.06 -18.18
C GLY A 149 15.34 -0.86 -19.52
N THR A 150 14.57 -1.83 -20.00
CA THR A 150 13.91 -1.80 -21.32
C THR A 150 12.49 -1.25 -21.23
N GLN A 151 11.96 -0.76 -22.36
CA GLN A 151 10.55 -0.37 -22.46
C GLN A 151 9.60 -1.55 -22.26
N GLU A 152 10.00 -2.74 -22.74
CA GLU A 152 9.24 -3.97 -22.52
C GLU A 152 9.17 -4.31 -21.02
N GLY A 153 10.29 -4.22 -20.32
CA GLY A 153 10.33 -4.42 -18.87
C GLY A 153 9.39 -3.47 -18.13
N LEU A 154 9.37 -2.18 -18.50
CA LEU A 154 8.43 -1.20 -17.95
C LEU A 154 6.96 -1.56 -18.25
N HIS A 155 6.68 -1.97 -19.49
CA HIS A 155 5.33 -2.37 -19.91
C HIS A 155 4.83 -3.58 -19.09
N ARG A 156 5.66 -4.60 -18.90
CA ARG A 156 5.31 -5.80 -18.13
C ARG A 156 5.01 -5.48 -16.67
N ARG A 157 5.88 -4.75 -15.97
CA ARG A 157 5.62 -4.38 -14.56
C ARG A 157 4.41 -3.45 -14.40
N THR A 158 4.16 -2.57 -15.37
CA THR A 158 2.96 -1.73 -15.41
C THR A 158 1.69 -2.58 -15.54
N THR A 159 1.72 -3.57 -16.42
CA THR A 159 0.61 -4.51 -16.65
C THR A 159 0.31 -5.31 -15.39
N VAL A 160 1.34 -5.89 -14.75
CA VAL A 160 1.22 -6.61 -13.48
C VAL A 160 0.58 -5.73 -12.40
N LEU A 161 1.06 -4.51 -12.24
CA LEU A 161 0.52 -3.57 -11.25
C LEU A 161 -0.96 -3.24 -11.51
N ALA A 162 -1.35 -3.07 -12.78
CA ALA A 162 -2.73 -2.83 -13.17
C ALA A 162 -3.65 -4.02 -12.83
N VAL A 163 -3.19 -5.25 -13.13
CA VAL A 163 -3.92 -6.50 -12.81
C VAL A 163 -4.14 -6.63 -11.31
N LEU A 164 -3.07 -6.50 -10.52
CA LEU A 164 -3.12 -6.63 -9.06
C LEU A 164 -4.08 -5.60 -8.44
N ARG A 165 -4.00 -4.33 -8.87
CA ARG A 165 -4.87 -3.27 -8.35
C ARG A 165 -6.33 -3.47 -8.74
N GLY A 166 -6.60 -3.84 -10.00
CA GLY A 166 -7.96 -4.13 -10.44
C GLY A 166 -8.60 -5.27 -9.65
N ALA A 167 -7.88 -6.39 -9.51
CA ALA A 167 -8.35 -7.54 -8.76
C ALA A 167 -8.53 -7.25 -7.27
N MET A 168 -7.65 -6.43 -6.68
CA MET A 168 -7.76 -6.00 -5.29
C MET A 168 -9.02 -5.15 -5.07
N LEU A 169 -9.31 -4.19 -5.95
CA LEU A 169 -10.52 -3.36 -5.86
C LEU A 169 -11.79 -4.23 -5.94
N ASP A 170 -11.81 -5.16 -6.88
CA ASP A 170 -12.87 -6.14 -7.05
C ASP A 170 -13.05 -7.02 -5.80
N LEU A 171 -11.96 -7.49 -5.21
CA LEU A 171 -11.98 -8.29 -3.99
C LEU A 171 -12.54 -7.49 -2.81
N LEU A 172 -12.10 -6.25 -2.62
CA LEU A 172 -12.61 -5.38 -1.56
C LEU A 172 -14.11 -5.12 -1.71
N ALA A 173 -14.58 -4.96 -2.95
CA ALA A 173 -15.99 -4.69 -3.25
C ALA A 173 -16.89 -5.93 -3.09
N THR A 174 -16.39 -7.12 -3.47
CA THR A 174 -17.23 -8.33 -3.60
C THR A 174 -16.98 -9.39 -2.54
N GLY A 175 -15.78 -9.42 -1.94
CA GLY A 175 -15.32 -10.51 -1.08
C GLY A 175 -15.01 -11.82 -1.82
N ASP A 176 -15.09 -11.85 -3.15
CA ASP A 176 -14.91 -13.07 -3.95
C ASP A 176 -13.42 -13.35 -4.22
N VAL A 177 -12.78 -14.01 -3.25
CA VAL A 177 -11.36 -14.41 -3.33
C VAL A 177 -11.12 -15.40 -4.47
N ALA A 178 -12.04 -16.33 -4.71
CA ALA A 178 -11.86 -17.38 -5.70
C ALA A 178 -11.84 -16.80 -7.13
N ARG A 179 -12.82 -15.97 -7.48
CA ARG A 179 -12.92 -15.31 -8.79
C ARG A 179 -11.73 -14.38 -9.05
N THR A 180 -11.40 -13.54 -8.08
CA THR A 180 -10.31 -12.56 -8.23
C THR A 180 -8.95 -13.24 -8.32
N THR A 181 -8.71 -14.30 -7.53
CA THR A 181 -7.48 -15.11 -7.63
C THR A 181 -7.35 -15.82 -8.97
N ALA A 182 -8.45 -16.38 -9.49
CA ALA A 182 -8.44 -17.02 -10.80
C ALA A 182 -8.09 -16.01 -11.91
N ALA A 183 -8.66 -14.79 -11.86
CA ALA A 183 -8.36 -13.73 -12.82
C ALA A 183 -6.89 -13.29 -12.78
N VAL A 184 -6.33 -13.08 -11.58
CA VAL A 184 -4.91 -12.72 -11.43
C VAL A 184 -4.01 -13.80 -12.00
N ARG A 185 -4.22 -15.07 -11.64
CA ARG A 185 -3.41 -16.19 -12.17
C ARG A 185 -3.50 -16.29 -13.69
N ALA A 186 -4.69 -16.18 -14.26
CA ALA A 186 -4.88 -16.23 -15.71
C ALA A 186 -4.12 -15.09 -16.42
N ALA A 187 -4.19 -13.88 -15.87
CA ALA A 187 -3.51 -12.72 -16.43
C ALA A 187 -1.96 -12.81 -16.31
N LEU A 188 -1.43 -13.35 -15.21
CA LEU A 188 0.01 -13.48 -14.99
C LEU A 188 0.66 -14.56 -15.85
N HIS A 189 -0.01 -15.70 -16.04
CA HIS A 189 0.56 -16.83 -16.79
C HIS A 189 0.31 -16.77 -18.29
N GLY A 190 -0.50 -15.79 -18.72
CA GLY A 190 -1.08 -15.73 -20.04
C GLY A 190 -2.01 -16.92 -20.29
N GLU A 191 -3.11 -16.68 -21.00
CA GLU A 191 -3.67 -17.76 -21.79
C GLU A 191 -2.59 -18.20 -22.79
N ARG A 192 -1.89 -19.31 -22.52
CA ARG A 192 -1.17 -20.10 -23.54
C ARG A 192 -2.14 -20.75 -24.55
N ALA A 193 -3.26 -20.08 -24.86
CA ALA A 193 -4.29 -20.50 -25.78
C ALA A 193 -4.46 -19.39 -26.82
N GLY A 194 -3.63 -19.40 -27.87
CA GLY A 194 -3.79 -18.43 -28.96
C GLY A 194 -2.68 -18.31 -30.00
N GLN A 195 -1.56 -19.04 -29.89
CA GLN A 195 -0.58 -19.14 -30.97
C GLN A 195 -0.28 -20.61 -31.27
N SER A 196 -1.30 -21.30 -31.79
CA SER A 196 -1.12 -22.45 -32.65
C SER A 196 -2.30 -22.45 -33.61
N LEU A 197 -2.08 -21.82 -34.76
CA LEU A 197 -2.68 -22.06 -36.07
C LEU A 197 -2.13 -20.96 -36.99
N ASP A 198 -0.91 -21.20 -37.49
CA ASP A 198 -0.56 -21.13 -38.91
C ASP A 198 0.85 -21.72 -39.11
#